data_AF-A0A3D5E4B2-F1
#
_entry.id   AF-A0A3D5E4B2-F1
#
_cell.length_a   1.000
_cell.length_b   1.000
_cell.length_c   1.000
_cell.angle_alpha   90.00
_cell.angle_beta   90.00
_cell.angle_gamma   90.00
#
_symmetry.space_group_name_H-M   'P 1'
#
loop_
_entity.id
_entity.type
_entity.pdbx_description
1 polymer ?
#
loop_
_entity_poly.entity_id
_entity_poly.type
_entity_poly.pdbx_seq_one_letter_code
_entity_poly.pdbx_strand_id
1 'polypeptide(L)'
;MTTTLPNINTSLRVREWTEQLCRSLEDNYRNYKVRMLTSNSIRYSKGDAILGKRQDLSDYAIQQLKEINDNVEGSLMKFRMIEGKKYFKVVNQEFRNGSWSDSSVNCFVNKLTGEVHKAASWKSPVKGARFDMRIIRHRELMHNPDFTDWAGGYLYLR
;
A
#
# COMPACT_ATOMS: atom_id res chain seq x y z
N MET A 1 19.88 -14.47 -31.27
CA MET A 1 19.11 -13.82 -30.18
C MET A 1 17.89 -14.67 -29.90
N THR A 2 17.96 -15.55 -28.91
CA THR A 2 16.86 -16.43 -28.50
C THR A 2 15.89 -15.65 -27.64
N THR A 3 14.76 -15.24 -28.22
CA THR A 3 13.65 -14.62 -27.49
C THR A 3 12.93 -15.73 -26.73
N THR A 4 13.39 -16.04 -25.52
CA THR A 4 12.66 -16.94 -24.60
C THR A 4 11.28 -16.35 -24.35
N LEU A 5 10.24 -17.02 -24.86
CA LEU A 5 8.86 -16.69 -24.55
C LEU A 5 8.69 -16.79 -23.02
N PRO A 6 8.05 -15.79 -22.37
CA PRO A 6 7.76 -15.91 -20.95
C PRO A 6 6.86 -17.12 -20.73
N ASN A 7 7.29 -18.05 -19.87
CA ASN A 7 6.47 -19.16 -19.43
C ASN A 7 5.18 -18.57 -18.83
N ILE A 8 4.02 -18.88 -19.43
CA ILE A 8 2.68 -18.38 -19.06
C ILE A 8 2.43 -18.50 -17.54
N ASN A 9 3.01 -19.51 -16.89
CA ASN A 9 2.99 -19.71 -15.44
C ASN A 9 3.61 -18.53 -14.66
N THR A 10 4.66 -17.91 -15.19
CA THR A 10 5.37 -16.81 -14.53
C THR A 10 4.52 -15.55 -14.45
N SER A 11 3.83 -15.17 -15.54
CA SER A 11 3.00 -13.95 -15.52
C SER A 11 1.79 -14.10 -14.61
N LEU A 12 1.21 -15.30 -14.51
CA LEU A 12 0.12 -15.59 -13.58
C LEU A 12 0.61 -15.50 -12.13
N ARG A 13 1.77 -16.11 -11.82
CA ARG A 13 2.37 -16.00 -10.48
C ARG A 13 2.71 -14.56 -10.09
N VAL A 14 3.27 -13.78 -11.00
CA VAL A 14 3.59 -12.37 -10.73
C VAL A 14 2.32 -11.57 -10.45
N ARG A 15 1.20 -11.90 -11.10
CA ARG A 15 -0.11 -11.31 -10.81
C ARG A 15 -0.52 -11.59 -9.36
N GLU A 16 -0.52 -12.85 -8.95
CA GLU A 16 -0.87 -13.30 -7.59
C GLU A 16 0.05 -12.65 -6.53
N TRP A 17 1.36 -12.60 -6.79
CA TRP A 17 2.31 -11.94 -5.89
C TRP A 17 2.09 -10.44 -5.80
N THR A 18 1.66 -9.79 -6.89
CA THR A 18 1.32 -8.36 -6.89
C THR A 18 0.02 -8.11 -6.11
N GLU A 19 -0.96 -9.01 -6.20
CA GLU A 19 -2.18 -8.95 -5.39
C GLU A 19 -1.88 -9.11 -3.89
N GLN A 20 -0.95 -10.01 -3.53
CA GLN A 20 -0.46 -10.14 -2.16
C GLN A 20 0.29 -8.90 -1.67
N LEU A 21 1.09 -8.26 -2.54
CA LEU A 21 1.69 -6.96 -2.23
C LEU A 21 0.64 -5.88 -1.96
N CYS A 22 -0.44 -5.81 -2.74
CA CYS A 22 -1.55 -4.89 -2.46
C CYS A 22 -2.12 -5.11 -1.06
N ARG A 23 -2.37 -6.38 -0.67
CA ARG A 23 -2.86 -6.72 0.68
C ARG A 23 -1.88 -6.30 1.78
N SER A 24 -0.58 -6.56 1.59
CA SER A 24 0.47 -6.13 2.53
C SER A 24 0.47 -4.60 2.73
N LEU A 25 0.28 -3.83 1.66
CA LEU A 25 0.18 -2.36 1.73
C LEU A 25 -1.09 -1.90 2.44
N GLU A 26 -2.23 -2.57 2.22
CA GLU A 26 -3.48 -2.32 2.93
C GLU A 26 -3.36 -2.61 4.44
N ASP A 27 -2.76 -3.75 4.80
CA ASP A 27 -2.52 -4.15 6.19
C ASP A 27 -1.57 -3.18 6.90
N ASN A 28 -0.49 -2.77 6.22
CA ASN A 28 0.42 -1.75 6.73
C ASN A 28 -0.32 -0.41 6.99
N TYR A 29 -1.16 0.05 6.05
CA TYR A 29 -1.95 1.27 6.22
C TYR A 29 -2.95 1.13 7.39
N ARG A 30 -3.65 0.00 7.50
CA ARG A 30 -4.56 -0.28 8.61
C ARG A 30 -3.82 -0.18 9.94
N ASN A 31 -2.68 -0.85 10.09
CA ASN A 31 -1.89 -0.84 11.31
C ASN A 31 -1.40 0.57 11.67
N TYR A 32 -0.93 1.33 10.67
CA TYR A 32 -0.55 2.73 10.84
C TYR A 32 -1.72 3.59 11.33
N LYS A 33 -2.88 3.53 10.64
CA LYS A 33 -4.05 4.36 10.94
C LYS A 33 -4.63 4.03 12.32
N VAL A 34 -4.77 2.74 12.65
CA VAL A 34 -5.27 2.29 13.96
C VAL A 34 -4.35 2.80 15.08
N ARG A 35 -3.05 2.58 14.99
CA ARG A 35 -2.09 3.06 16.01
C ARG A 35 -2.17 4.57 16.21
N MET A 36 -2.25 5.32 15.12
CA MET A 36 -2.34 6.78 15.15
C MET A 36 -3.65 7.25 15.80
N LEU A 37 -4.80 6.66 15.43
CA LEU A 37 -6.09 7.01 16.01
C LEU A 37 -6.19 6.64 17.50
N THR A 38 -5.67 5.46 17.89
CA THR A 38 -5.60 5.05 19.30
C THR A 38 -4.75 6.01 20.12
N SER A 39 -3.60 6.44 19.58
CA SER A 39 -2.78 7.45 20.26
C SER A 39 -3.51 8.80 20.36
N ASN A 40 -4.23 9.21 19.32
CA ASN A 40 -4.95 10.48 19.30
C ASN A 40 -6.13 10.50 20.29
N SER A 41 -6.91 9.41 20.39
CA SER A 41 -8.02 9.33 21.34
C SER A 41 -7.53 9.53 22.78
N ILE A 42 -6.42 8.86 23.13
CA ILE A 42 -5.82 8.99 24.47
C ILE A 42 -5.22 10.39 24.67
N ARG A 43 -4.43 10.89 23.72
CA ARG A 43 -3.76 12.19 23.84
C ARG A 43 -4.77 13.32 24.04
N TYR A 44 -5.81 13.37 23.21
CA TYR A 44 -6.77 14.45 23.25
C TYR A 44 -7.75 14.36 24.43
N SER A 45 -8.04 13.15 24.92
CA SER A 45 -8.83 12.98 26.15
C SER A 45 -8.07 13.44 27.40
N LYS A 46 -6.77 13.09 27.51
CA LYS A 46 -5.93 13.51 28.65
C LYS A 46 -5.52 14.98 28.58
N GLY A 47 -5.34 15.47 27.36
CA GLY A 47 -4.81 16.79 27.04
C GLY A 47 -3.28 16.83 27.04
N ASP A 48 -2.71 17.70 26.20
CA ASP A 48 -1.27 17.94 26.12
C ASP A 48 -0.93 19.43 26.37
N ALA A 49 0.37 19.75 26.46
CA ALA A 49 0.84 21.10 26.76
C ALA A 49 0.60 22.13 25.64
N ILE A 50 0.25 21.69 24.43
CA ILE A 50 0.10 22.53 23.24
C ILE A 50 -1.38 22.85 23.00
N LEU A 51 -2.23 21.82 23.00
CA LEU A 51 -3.64 21.90 22.63
C LEU A 51 -4.58 21.74 23.83
N GLY A 52 -4.07 21.34 25.00
CA GLY A 52 -4.89 21.01 26.16
C GLY A 52 -5.82 19.83 25.86
N LYS A 53 -6.89 19.70 26.66
CA LYS A 53 -7.92 18.68 26.43
C LYS A 53 -8.79 19.06 25.25
N ARG A 54 -9.01 18.11 24.35
CA ARG A 54 -9.81 18.27 23.12
C ARG A 54 -10.72 17.07 22.93
N GLN A 55 -11.78 16.99 23.73
CA GLN A 55 -12.68 15.85 23.73
C GLN A 55 -13.31 15.61 22.34
N ASP A 56 -13.59 16.68 21.60
CA ASP A 56 -14.08 16.63 20.22
C ASP A 56 -13.14 15.84 19.28
N LEU A 57 -11.83 16.05 19.39
CA LEU A 57 -10.82 15.34 18.59
C LEU A 57 -10.63 13.89 19.08
N SER A 58 -10.81 13.65 20.38
CA SER A 58 -10.81 12.30 20.95
C SER A 58 -12.00 11.49 20.42
N ASP A 59 -13.20 12.05 20.48
CA ASP A 59 -14.43 11.41 20.04
C ASP A 59 -14.40 11.13 18.54
N TYR A 60 -13.88 12.07 17.74
CA TYR A 60 -13.63 11.84 16.32
C TYR A 60 -12.70 10.64 16.08
N ALA A 61 -11.59 10.53 16.82
CA ALA A 61 -10.67 9.41 16.69
C ALA A 61 -11.31 8.07 17.09
N ILE A 62 -12.12 8.06 18.15
CA ILE A 62 -12.89 6.89 18.59
C ILE A 62 -13.91 6.47 17.52
N GLN A 63 -14.63 7.42 16.94
CA GLN A 63 -15.60 7.17 15.89
C GLN A 63 -14.93 6.57 14.65
N GLN A 64 -13.76 7.11 14.23
CA GLN A 64 -12.98 6.54 13.12
C GLN A 64 -12.50 5.10 13.42
N LEU A 65 -12.09 4.79 14.65
CA LEU A 65 -11.74 3.41 15.05
C LEU A 65 -12.95 2.47 14.96
N LYS A 66 -14.12 2.93 15.40
CA LYS A 66 -15.37 2.18 15.28
C LYS A 66 -15.70 1.88 13.82
N GLU A 67 -15.60 2.87 12.94
CA GLU A 67 -15.82 2.69 11.49
C GLU A 67 -14.87 1.65 10.86
N ILE A 68 -13.60 1.65 11.27
CA ILE A 68 -12.62 0.65 10.82
C ILE A 68 -12.99 -0.76 11.29
N ASN A 69 -13.45 -0.91 12.53
CA ASN A 69 -13.86 -2.20 13.11
C ASN A 69 -15.15 -2.73 12.47
N ASP A 70 -16.09 -1.84 12.19
CA ASP A 70 -17.36 -2.16 11.54
C ASP A 70 -17.22 -2.33 10.01
N ASN A 71 -16.00 -2.20 9.48
CA ASN A 71 -15.69 -2.26 8.05
C ASN A 71 -16.52 -1.28 7.21
N VAL A 72 -16.78 -0.09 7.73
CA VAL A 72 -17.47 0.98 7.00
C VAL A 72 -16.66 1.32 5.75
N GLU A 73 -17.35 1.42 4.61
CA GLU A 73 -16.70 1.73 3.34
C GLU A 73 -15.98 3.09 3.39
N GLY A 74 -14.74 3.14 2.91
CA GLY A 74 -13.91 4.34 2.96
C GLY A 74 -13.23 4.63 4.29
N SER A 75 -13.46 3.81 5.33
CA SER A 75 -12.72 3.91 6.60
C SER A 75 -11.23 3.61 6.45
N LEU A 76 -10.83 2.88 5.39
CA LEU A 76 -9.45 2.58 5.03
C LEU A 76 -9.19 2.86 3.54
N MET A 77 -7.94 3.13 3.19
CA MET A 77 -7.50 3.11 1.78
C MET A 77 -7.38 1.68 1.27
N LYS A 78 -7.46 1.54 -0.05
CA LYS A 78 -7.23 0.27 -0.76
C LYS A 78 -6.03 0.38 -1.69
N PHE A 79 -5.48 -0.75 -2.07
CA PHE A 79 -4.49 -0.85 -3.13
C PHE A 79 -5.00 -1.78 -4.20
N ARG A 80 -4.94 -1.33 -5.46
CA ARG A 80 -5.30 -2.16 -6.59
C ARG A 80 -4.22 -2.21 -7.63
N MET A 81 -4.23 -3.30 -8.36
CA MET A 81 -3.37 -3.50 -9.52
C MET A 81 -4.12 -3.07 -10.79
N ILE A 82 -3.46 -2.25 -11.59
CA ILE A 82 -3.87 -1.91 -12.95
C ILE A 82 -2.94 -2.65 -13.91
N GLU A 83 -3.53 -3.46 -14.79
CA GLU A 83 -2.75 -4.15 -15.82
C GLU A 83 -2.39 -3.21 -16.97
N GLY A 84 -1.09 -3.07 -17.23
CA GLY A 84 -0.55 -2.41 -18.42
C GLY A 84 0.15 -3.39 -19.36
N LYS A 85 0.75 -2.86 -20.45
CA LYS A 85 1.46 -3.69 -21.45
C LYS A 85 2.64 -4.45 -20.84
N LYS A 86 3.55 -3.75 -20.17
CA LYS A 86 4.78 -4.33 -19.58
C LYS A 86 4.68 -4.55 -18.06
N TYR A 87 3.91 -3.73 -17.37
CA TYR A 87 3.87 -3.70 -15.91
C TYR A 87 2.46 -3.90 -15.38
N PHE A 88 2.34 -4.54 -14.24
CA PHE A 88 1.28 -4.31 -13.28
C PHE A 88 1.60 -3.04 -12.51
N LYS A 89 0.68 -2.09 -12.46
CA LYS A 89 0.84 -0.83 -11.74
C LYS A 89 0.03 -0.90 -10.46
N VAL A 90 0.68 -0.79 -9.31
CA VAL A 90 0.02 -0.78 -8.00
C VAL A 90 -0.34 0.65 -7.64
N VAL A 91 -1.62 0.93 -7.49
CA VAL A 91 -2.15 2.26 -7.17
C VAL A 91 -2.90 2.23 -5.84
N ASN A 92 -2.76 3.28 -5.05
CA ASN A 92 -3.63 3.47 -3.90
C ASN A 92 -4.93 4.13 -4.33
N GLN A 93 -6.02 3.74 -3.69
CA GLN A 93 -7.35 4.30 -3.88
C GLN A 93 -7.84 4.94 -2.59
N GLU A 94 -8.49 6.08 -2.76
CA GLU A 94 -9.12 6.83 -1.68
C GLU A 94 -10.60 6.94 -1.93
N PHE A 95 -11.40 6.79 -0.87
CA PHE A 95 -12.83 6.96 -0.92
C PHE A 95 -13.19 8.43 -0.68
N ARG A 96 -13.75 9.09 -1.69
CA ARG A 96 -14.13 10.51 -1.66
C ARG A 96 -15.49 10.66 -2.33
N ASN A 97 -16.36 11.48 -1.74
CA ASN A 97 -17.69 11.77 -2.27
C ASN A 97 -18.51 10.51 -2.62
N GLY A 98 -18.46 9.47 -1.77
CA GLY A 98 -19.21 8.23 -1.98
C GLY A 98 -18.62 7.28 -3.05
N SER A 99 -17.40 7.51 -3.52
CA SER A 99 -16.80 6.70 -4.58
C SER A 99 -15.29 6.50 -4.41
N TRP A 100 -14.77 5.38 -4.93
CA TRP A 100 -13.34 5.11 -4.98
C TRP A 100 -12.67 5.85 -6.12
N SER A 101 -11.58 6.55 -5.82
CA SER A 101 -10.76 7.25 -6.80
C SER A 101 -9.30 6.82 -6.70
N ASP A 102 -8.67 6.58 -7.85
CA ASP A 102 -7.24 6.32 -7.92
C ASP A 102 -6.47 7.61 -7.55
N SER A 103 -5.50 7.54 -6.64
CA SER A 103 -4.78 8.70 -6.10
C SER A 103 -3.33 8.76 -6.55
N SER A 104 -2.49 7.80 -6.14
CA SER A 104 -1.06 7.77 -6.49
C SER A 104 -0.60 6.36 -6.88
N VAL A 105 0.62 6.28 -7.43
CA VAL A 105 1.24 5.00 -7.80
C VAL A 105 2.28 4.64 -6.76
N ASN A 106 2.13 3.48 -6.13
CA ASN A 106 3.12 2.96 -5.19
C ASN A 106 4.32 2.38 -5.96
N CYS A 107 4.07 1.41 -6.86
CA CYS A 107 5.12 0.77 -7.63
C CYS A 107 4.63 0.21 -8.99
N PHE A 108 5.59 -0.22 -9.80
CA PHE A 108 5.36 -0.99 -11.02
C PHE A 108 6.04 -2.35 -10.90
N VAL A 109 5.31 -3.42 -11.19
CA VAL A 109 5.82 -4.79 -11.20
C VAL A 109 5.89 -5.27 -12.64
N ASN A 110 7.06 -5.67 -13.12
CA ASN A 110 7.22 -6.21 -14.47
C ASN A 110 6.54 -7.58 -14.56
N LYS A 111 5.56 -7.72 -15.46
CA LYS A 111 4.71 -8.93 -15.54
C LYS A 111 5.50 -10.18 -15.89
N LEU A 112 6.62 -10.03 -16.60
CA LEU A 112 7.41 -11.15 -17.09
C LEU A 112 8.57 -11.49 -16.16
N THR A 113 9.18 -10.48 -15.52
CA THR A 113 10.38 -10.67 -14.70
C THR A 113 10.08 -10.68 -13.21
N GLY A 114 8.92 -10.19 -12.75
CA GLY A 114 8.62 -10.05 -11.32
C GLY A 114 9.43 -8.95 -10.62
N GLU A 115 10.21 -8.17 -11.37
CA GLU A 115 10.95 -7.02 -10.84
C GLU A 115 9.98 -5.91 -10.39
N VAL A 116 10.21 -5.42 -9.19
CA VAL A 116 9.46 -4.31 -8.60
C VAL A 116 10.28 -3.04 -8.75
N HIS A 117 9.67 -2.01 -9.34
CA HIS A 117 10.28 -0.72 -9.58
C HIS A 117 9.49 0.38 -8.88
N LYS A 118 10.22 1.34 -8.29
CA LYS A 118 9.61 2.55 -7.73
C LYS A 118 8.91 3.37 -8.82
N ALA A 119 7.77 3.97 -8.51
CA ALA A 119 7.13 4.92 -9.42
C ALA A 119 7.99 6.19 -9.61
N ALA A 120 8.15 6.61 -10.87
CA ALA A 120 8.66 7.94 -11.23
C ALA A 120 7.52 8.89 -11.58
N SER A 121 6.45 8.36 -12.18
CA SER A 121 5.25 9.07 -12.56
C SER A 121 4.04 8.12 -12.56
N TRP A 122 2.87 8.65 -12.88
CA TRP A 122 1.68 7.83 -13.13
C TRP A 122 1.86 6.79 -14.26
N LYS A 123 2.73 7.09 -15.22
CA LYS A 123 2.90 6.33 -16.47
C LYS A 123 4.14 5.44 -16.48
N SER A 124 5.14 5.72 -15.65
CA SER A 124 6.46 5.08 -15.76
C SER A 124 7.16 4.88 -14.41
N PRO A 125 7.93 3.76 -14.28
CA PRO A 125 8.83 3.56 -13.16
C PRO A 125 10.16 4.30 -13.33
N VAL A 126 10.89 4.44 -12.22
CA VAL A 126 12.32 4.79 -12.24
C VAL A 126 13.15 3.64 -12.83
N LYS A 127 14.38 3.95 -13.26
CA LYS A 127 15.35 2.93 -13.67
C LYS A 127 15.89 2.15 -12.46
N GLY A 128 16.17 0.87 -12.68
CA GLY A 128 16.69 -0.06 -11.68
C GLY A 128 15.56 -0.74 -10.89
N ALA A 129 15.62 -2.07 -10.79
CA ALA A 129 14.74 -2.82 -9.89
C ALA A 129 15.09 -2.51 -8.43
N ARG A 130 14.09 -2.57 -7.55
CA ARG A 130 14.25 -2.49 -6.09
C ARG A 130 14.17 -3.86 -5.46
N PHE A 131 13.28 -4.69 -6.00
CA PHE A 131 13.09 -6.08 -5.59
C PHE A 131 12.80 -6.94 -6.81
N ASP A 132 12.83 -8.25 -6.61
CA ASP A 132 12.47 -9.25 -7.61
C ASP A 132 11.69 -10.36 -6.91
N MET A 133 10.38 -10.44 -7.17
CA MET A 133 9.49 -11.38 -6.48
C MET A 133 9.72 -12.85 -6.87
N ARG A 134 10.61 -13.15 -7.82
CA ARG A 134 11.07 -14.53 -8.05
C ARG A 134 12.02 -15.00 -6.95
N ILE A 135 12.78 -14.07 -6.38
CA ILE A 135 13.67 -14.33 -5.25
C ILE A 135 12.81 -14.43 -3.99
N ILE A 136 12.85 -15.59 -3.33
CA ILE A 136 11.98 -15.91 -2.19
C ILE A 136 12.10 -14.85 -1.08
N ARG A 137 13.32 -14.52 -0.67
CA ARG A 137 13.58 -13.51 0.36
C ARG A 137 12.99 -12.13 0.02
N HIS A 138 13.09 -11.71 -1.24
CA HIS A 138 12.50 -10.43 -1.66
C HIS A 138 10.98 -10.49 -1.63
N ARG A 139 10.40 -11.61 -2.07
CA ARG A 139 8.95 -11.80 -2.05
C ARG A 139 8.39 -11.82 -0.63
N GLU A 140 9.05 -12.50 0.30
CA GLU A 140 8.68 -12.47 1.74
C GLU A 140 8.67 -11.05 2.29
N LEU A 141 9.65 -10.20 1.93
CA LEU A 141 9.64 -8.79 2.30
C LEU A 141 8.46 -8.03 1.67
N MET A 142 8.14 -8.29 0.40
CA MET A 142 7.00 -7.64 -0.29
C MET A 142 5.63 -8.06 0.25
N HIS A 143 5.56 -9.17 0.99
CA HIS A 143 4.34 -9.70 1.57
C HIS A 143 4.29 -9.52 3.09
N ASN A 144 5.24 -8.76 3.64
CA ASN A 144 5.31 -8.45 5.05
C ASN A 144 4.86 -7.00 5.32
N PRO A 145 3.73 -6.77 6.01
CA PRO A 145 3.24 -5.43 6.31
C PRO A 145 4.15 -4.64 7.26
N ASP A 146 5.07 -5.27 7.98
CA ASP A 146 6.06 -4.58 8.81
C ASP A 146 7.27 -4.09 7.99
N PHE A 147 7.45 -4.61 6.78
CA PHE A 147 8.51 -4.17 5.85
C PHE A 147 7.97 -3.22 4.78
N THR A 148 6.85 -3.59 4.13
CA THR A 148 6.22 -2.72 3.14
C THR A 148 5.68 -1.47 3.80
N ASP A 149 5.67 -0.38 3.05
CA ASP A 149 5.15 0.90 3.52
C ASP A 149 4.12 1.41 2.51
N TRP A 150 2.91 1.69 2.99
CA TRP A 150 1.82 2.24 2.20
C TRP A 150 2.23 3.53 1.47
N ALA A 151 3.13 4.32 2.07
CA ALA A 151 3.68 5.56 1.51
C ALA A 151 4.88 5.33 0.55
N GLY A 152 5.33 4.08 0.37
CA GLY A 152 6.36 3.71 -0.60
C GLY A 152 7.81 3.89 -0.13
N GLY A 153 8.05 4.12 1.17
CA GLY A 153 9.40 4.30 1.72
C GLY A 153 10.34 3.11 1.48
N TYR A 154 9.81 1.89 1.45
CA TYR A 154 10.55 0.65 1.19
C TYR A 154 11.17 0.56 -0.22
N LEU A 155 10.78 1.42 -1.15
CA LEU A 155 11.24 1.42 -2.55
C LEU A 155 12.45 2.35 -2.80
N TYR A 156 12.91 3.06 -1.79
CA TYR A 156 14.11 3.90 -1.87
C TYR A 156 15.36 3.06 -1.65
N LEU A 157 16.39 3.29 -2.48
CA LEU A 157 17.71 2.68 -2.28
C LEU A 157 18.31 3.25 -0.99
N ARG A 158 18.92 2.39 -0.19
CA ARG A 158 19.64 2.74 1.03
C ARG A 158 21.13 2.55 0.81
#